data_AF-A0A9P8MVL4-F1
#
_entry.id   AF-A0A9P8MVL4-F1
#
_cell.length_a   1.000
_cell.length_b   1.000
_cell.length_c   1.000
_cell.angle_alpha   90.00
_cell.angle_beta   90.00
_cell.angle_gamma   90.00
#
_symmetry.space_group_name_H-M   'P 1'
#
loop_
_entity.id
_entity.type
_entity.pdbx_description
1 polymer ?
#
loop_
_entity_poly.entity_id
_entity_poly.type
_entity_poly.pdbx_seq_one_letter_code
_entity_poly.pdbx_strand_id
1 'polypeptide(L)'
;MKYAIIFASFAAVAFALPQGGPNTGQKLPWTAGSNFRADCGWWGWDEKGCGTEKYCDAIDEQAPNLSDFDNGKPRYKSTKECFDAHDPAPWTEGSNFSADCGWWGWDEKGCGTKKYCDAIDEQAPNLSGFDNGKPRYKSTKECFDAHQPDPSLRDRTRK
;
A
#
# COMPACT_ATOMS: atom_id res chain seq x y z
N MET A 1 -10.59 -15.33 64.00
CA MET A 1 -11.17 -14.85 62.71
C MET A 1 -10.07 -14.97 61.66
N LYS A 2 -10.21 -15.89 60.70
CA LYS A 2 -9.21 -16.16 59.65
C LYS A 2 -9.74 -15.60 58.33
N TYR A 3 -9.11 -14.55 57.83
CA TYR A 3 -9.40 -14.01 56.49
C TYR A 3 -8.39 -14.61 55.51
N ALA A 4 -8.88 -15.43 54.58
CA ALA A 4 -8.10 -15.91 53.45
C ALA A 4 -8.17 -14.87 52.34
N ILE A 5 -7.05 -14.19 52.08
CA ILE A 5 -6.91 -13.28 50.93
C ILE A 5 -6.47 -14.16 49.75
N ILE A 6 -7.39 -14.41 48.82
CA ILE A 6 -7.08 -15.07 47.55
C ILE A 6 -6.54 -13.98 46.62
N PHE A 7 -5.21 -13.99 46.40
CA PHE A 7 -4.60 -13.21 45.33
C PHE A 7 -5.00 -13.82 43.99
N ALA A 8 -5.95 -13.20 43.30
CA ALA A 8 -6.23 -13.51 41.91
C ALA A 8 -5.03 -13.06 41.07
N SER A 9 -4.25 -14.02 40.58
CA SER A 9 -3.21 -13.78 39.58
C SER A 9 -3.87 -13.24 38.32
N PHE A 10 -3.73 -11.94 38.07
CA PHE A 10 -3.99 -11.38 36.76
C PHE A 10 -2.93 -11.92 35.82
N ALA A 11 -3.28 -12.94 35.03
CA ALA A 11 -2.52 -13.29 33.85
C ALA A 11 -2.53 -12.06 32.94
N ALA A 12 -1.40 -11.37 32.87
CA ALA A 12 -1.17 -10.37 31.84
C ALA A 12 -1.26 -11.11 30.51
N VAL A 13 -2.37 -10.92 29.80
CA VAL A 13 -2.51 -11.30 28.40
C VAL A 13 -1.59 -10.35 27.64
N ALA A 14 -0.30 -10.70 27.58
CA ALA A 14 0.60 -10.15 26.60
C ALA A 14 -0.02 -10.51 25.24
N PHE A 15 -0.61 -9.53 24.57
CA PHE A 15 -0.91 -9.60 23.14
C PHE A 15 0.43 -9.70 22.41
N ALA A 16 1.03 -10.89 22.44
CA ALA A 16 2.00 -11.29 21.44
C ALA A 16 1.22 -11.33 20.13
N LEU A 17 1.23 -10.22 19.39
CA LEU A 17 0.85 -10.21 17.99
C LEU A 17 1.62 -11.36 17.34
N PRO A 18 0.95 -12.33 16.72
CA PRO A 18 1.67 -13.38 16.02
C PRO A 18 2.53 -12.67 14.96
N GLN A 19 3.84 -12.88 15.05
CA GLN A 19 4.77 -12.61 13.96
C GLN A 19 4.46 -13.64 12.87
N GLY A 20 3.32 -13.46 12.20
CA GLY A 20 2.87 -14.29 11.11
C GLY A 20 3.76 -14.05 9.92
N GLY A 21 4.68 -14.97 9.66
CA GLY A 21 4.99 -15.29 8.28
C GLY A 21 3.67 -15.64 7.55
N PRO A 22 3.56 -15.34 6.25
CA PRO A 22 2.29 -15.44 5.54
C PRO A 22 1.73 -16.86 5.65
N ASN A 23 0.58 -16.99 6.32
CA ASN A 23 -0.25 -18.19 6.20
C ASN A 23 -0.70 -18.26 4.74
N THR A 24 -0.33 -19.35 4.07
CA THR A 24 -0.55 -19.58 2.64
C THR A 24 -2.04 -19.40 2.29
N GLY A 25 -2.38 -18.24 1.73
CA GLY A 25 -3.72 -17.92 1.19
C GLY A 25 -4.38 -16.65 1.74
N GLN A 26 -3.95 -16.10 2.87
CA GLN A 26 -4.55 -14.88 3.44
C GLN A 26 -3.72 -13.65 3.06
N LYS A 27 -4.31 -12.76 2.26
CA LYS A 27 -3.73 -11.46 1.92
C LYS A 27 -3.70 -10.53 3.13
N LEU A 28 -2.66 -9.72 3.23
CA LEU A 28 -2.52 -8.68 4.25
C LEU A 28 -3.35 -7.45 3.86
N PRO A 29 -3.94 -6.73 4.82
CA PRO A 29 -4.75 -5.56 4.51
C PRO A 29 -3.90 -4.44 3.92
N TRP A 30 -4.44 -3.74 2.93
CA TRP A 30 -3.83 -2.52 2.41
C TRP A 30 -3.87 -1.40 3.46
N THR A 31 -2.73 -0.76 3.73
CA THR A 31 -2.63 0.33 4.70
C THR A 31 -2.13 1.62 4.03
N ALA A 32 -2.72 2.76 4.39
CA ALA A 32 -2.27 4.08 3.94
C ALA A 32 -1.02 4.58 4.69
N GLY A 33 -0.53 3.82 5.68
CA GLY A 33 0.53 4.24 6.58
C GLY A 33 0.05 5.21 7.66
N SER A 34 1.01 5.81 8.37
CA SER A 34 0.76 6.79 9.41
C SER A 34 1.06 8.20 8.89
N ASN A 35 0.23 9.17 9.27
CA ASN A 35 0.45 10.60 8.92
C ASN A 35 1.74 11.18 9.52
N PHE A 36 2.39 10.48 10.45
CA PHE A 36 3.58 10.95 11.17
C PHE A 36 4.89 10.61 10.47
N ARG A 37 4.87 9.75 9.44
CA ARG A 37 6.05 9.40 8.62
C ARG A 37 5.85 9.86 7.17
N ALA A 38 5.75 11.17 6.97
CA ALA A 38 5.83 11.74 5.62
C ALA A 38 7.15 11.36 4.92
N ASP A 39 8.24 11.28 5.70
CA ASP A 39 9.60 11.04 5.22
C ASP A 39 9.98 9.55 5.26
N CYS A 40 9.27 8.75 4.47
CA CYS A 40 9.66 7.37 4.19
C CYS A 40 11.05 7.31 3.56
N GLY A 41 11.88 6.37 4.04
CA GLY A 41 13.27 6.24 3.64
C GLY A 41 14.23 6.92 4.61
N TRP A 42 14.05 8.22 4.93
CA TRP A 42 14.95 8.91 5.87
C TRP A 42 14.92 8.30 7.28
N TRP A 43 13.73 7.92 7.75
CA TRP A 43 13.54 7.22 9.04
C TRP A 43 13.43 5.71 8.89
N GLY A 44 13.78 5.22 7.70
CA GLY A 44 13.62 3.85 7.28
C GLY A 44 12.28 3.53 6.60
N TRP A 45 12.19 2.30 6.14
CA TRP A 45 11.06 1.73 5.41
C TRP A 45 10.34 0.72 6.29
N ASP A 46 9.18 1.15 6.78
CA ASP A 46 8.24 0.31 7.49
C ASP A 46 6.83 0.49 6.91
N GLU A 47 6.13 -0.63 6.72
CA GLU A 47 4.80 -0.58 6.13
C GLU A 47 3.78 0.14 7.02
N LYS A 48 3.92 0.04 8.34
CA LYS A 48 3.00 0.66 9.31
C LYS A 48 3.06 2.18 9.23
N GLY A 49 4.24 2.74 9.01
CA GLY A 49 4.50 4.15 8.92
C GLY A 49 4.30 4.70 7.51
N CYS A 50 4.80 3.99 6.49
CA CYS A 50 4.81 4.44 5.11
C CYS A 50 3.58 4.07 4.29
N GLY A 51 2.86 3.05 4.74
CA GLY A 51 1.79 2.44 3.98
C GLY A 51 2.30 1.40 2.99
N THR A 52 1.38 0.56 2.53
CA THR A 52 1.65 -0.56 1.63
C THR A 52 2.24 -0.07 0.31
N GLU A 53 1.68 1.01 -0.25
CA GLU A 53 2.11 1.62 -1.52
C GLU A 53 3.61 1.98 -1.53
N LYS A 54 3.99 2.93 -0.67
CA LYS A 54 5.38 3.43 -0.59
C LYS A 54 6.35 2.34 -0.16
N TYR A 55 5.93 1.47 0.77
CA TYR A 55 6.78 0.37 1.24
C TYR A 55 7.09 -0.62 0.12
N CYS A 56 6.09 -1.05 -0.63
CA CYS A 56 6.26 -2.01 -1.73
C CYS A 56 7.02 -1.39 -2.91
N ASP A 57 6.72 -0.15 -3.31
CA ASP A 57 7.42 0.53 -4.41
C ASP A 57 8.91 0.69 -4.11
N ALA A 58 9.28 0.91 -2.85
CA ALA A 58 10.67 1.06 -2.43
C ALA A 58 11.52 -0.22 -2.53
N ILE A 59 10.92 -1.41 -2.64
CA ILE A 59 11.69 -2.68 -2.60
C ILE A 59 12.65 -2.80 -3.77
N ASP A 60 12.15 -2.61 -4.99
CA ASP A 60 12.96 -2.72 -6.20
C ASP A 60 13.77 -1.42 -6.45
N GLU A 61 13.33 -0.28 -5.92
CA GLU A 61 14.03 1.02 -6.02
C GLU A 61 15.21 1.15 -5.05
N GLN A 62 15.09 0.62 -3.84
CA GLN A 62 16.09 0.70 -2.76
C GLN A 62 16.94 -0.56 -2.61
N ALA A 63 16.97 -1.41 -3.65
CA ALA A 63 17.82 -2.59 -3.70
C ALA A 63 19.29 -2.39 -3.23
N PRO A 64 19.96 -1.23 -3.41
CA PRO A 64 21.30 -1.01 -2.85
C PRO A 64 21.33 -0.60 -1.36
N ASN A 65 20.24 -0.11 -0.76
CA ASN A 65 20.16 0.40 0.62
C ASN A 65 19.20 -0.41 1.50
N LEU A 66 19.31 -1.75 1.43
CA LEU A 66 18.44 -2.66 2.19
C LEU A 66 18.46 -2.41 3.71
N SER A 67 19.55 -1.80 4.23
CA SER A 67 19.69 -1.40 5.64
C SER A 67 18.62 -0.45 6.13
N ASP A 68 17.98 0.29 5.23
CA ASP A 68 17.00 1.32 5.58
C ASP A 68 15.64 0.69 5.89
N PHE A 69 15.40 -0.59 5.59
CA PHE A 69 14.21 -1.29 6.06
C PHE A 69 14.32 -1.62 7.55
N ASP A 70 13.18 -1.62 8.27
CA ASP A 70 13.11 -1.84 9.74
C ASP A 70 13.87 -3.08 10.27
N ASN A 71 14.22 -4.04 9.41
CA ASN A 71 14.98 -5.25 9.75
C ASN A 71 16.27 -5.41 8.94
N GLY A 72 16.79 -4.33 8.37
CA GLY A 72 17.97 -4.31 7.50
C GLY A 72 17.78 -5.01 6.14
N LYS A 73 16.53 -5.35 5.80
CA LYS A 73 16.09 -5.84 4.48
C LYS A 73 14.56 -5.76 4.32
N PRO A 74 14.04 -5.67 3.09
CA PRO A 74 12.61 -5.80 2.81
C PRO A 74 12.10 -7.19 3.15
N ARG A 75 10.81 -7.28 3.51
CA ARG A 75 10.14 -8.56 3.79
C ARG A 75 9.95 -9.42 2.54
N TYR A 76 9.80 -8.78 1.38
CA TYR A 76 9.51 -9.41 0.09
C TYR A 76 10.71 -9.26 -0.85
N LYS A 77 10.83 -10.14 -1.85
CA LYS A 77 11.96 -10.15 -2.79
C LYS A 77 11.77 -9.20 -3.97
N SER A 78 10.55 -8.71 -4.18
CA SER A 78 10.22 -7.76 -5.23
C SER A 78 9.00 -6.92 -4.85
N THR A 79 8.84 -5.79 -5.53
CA THR A 79 7.64 -4.95 -5.42
C THR A 79 6.39 -5.75 -5.80
N LYS A 80 6.47 -6.60 -6.83
CA LYS A 80 5.35 -7.47 -7.24
C LYS A 80 4.95 -8.46 -6.15
N GLU A 81 5.92 -9.15 -5.55
CA GLU A 81 5.63 -10.11 -4.47
C GLU A 81 4.98 -9.41 -3.27
N CYS A 82 5.42 -8.17 -2.97
CA CYS A 82 4.82 -7.35 -1.93
C CYS A 82 3.34 -7.06 -2.22
N PHE A 83 3.00 -6.55 -3.39
CA PHE A 83 1.60 -6.25 -3.73
C PHE A 83 0.73 -7.49 -3.86
N ASP A 84 1.25 -8.59 -4.41
CA ASP A 84 0.50 -9.85 -4.53
C ASP A 84 0.12 -10.43 -3.15
N ALA A 85 0.92 -10.15 -2.12
CA ALA A 85 0.67 -10.54 -0.73
C ALA A 85 -0.38 -9.66 -0.02
N HIS A 86 -0.82 -8.55 -0.62
CA HIS A 86 -1.79 -7.62 -0.04
C HIS A 86 -3.16 -7.70 -0.72
N ASP A 87 -4.17 -7.23 0.01
CA ASP A 87 -5.49 -6.94 -0.50
C ASP A 87 -5.39 -5.88 -1.62
N PRO A 88 -6.34 -5.88 -2.58
CA PRO A 88 -6.38 -4.85 -3.62
C PRO A 88 -6.37 -3.44 -3.03
N ALA A 89 -5.64 -2.55 -3.69
CA ALA A 89 -5.56 -1.15 -3.31
C ALA A 89 -6.96 -0.51 -3.31
N PRO A 90 -7.32 0.31 -2.31
CA PRO A 90 -8.59 1.02 -2.30
C PRO A 90 -8.76 1.89 -3.55
N TRP A 91 -9.99 1.98 -4.04
CA TRP A 91 -10.33 2.93 -5.10
C TRP A 91 -10.14 4.36 -4.59
N THR A 92 -9.37 5.15 -5.33
CA THR A 92 -9.11 6.56 -5.04
C THR A 92 -9.88 7.44 -6.00
N GLU A 93 -10.76 8.29 -5.47
CA GLU A 93 -11.39 9.34 -6.26
C GLU A 93 -10.39 10.44 -6.57
N GLY A 94 -10.43 10.95 -7.80
CA GLY A 94 -9.56 12.03 -8.22
C GLY A 94 -9.79 13.30 -7.39
N SER A 95 -8.71 14.02 -7.12
CA SER A 95 -8.80 15.31 -6.44
C SER A 95 -9.44 16.38 -7.34
N ASN A 96 -9.65 17.58 -6.79
CA ASN A 96 -10.07 18.75 -7.58
C ASN A 96 -9.05 19.12 -8.69
N PHE A 97 -7.82 18.63 -8.60
CA PHE A 97 -6.76 18.83 -9.60
C PHE A 97 -6.68 17.68 -10.60
N SER A 98 -7.60 16.70 -10.55
CA SER A 98 -7.58 15.57 -11.49
C SER A 98 -7.75 16.00 -12.95
N ALA A 99 -8.21 17.23 -13.21
CA ALA A 99 -8.25 17.80 -14.56
C ALA A 99 -6.85 18.05 -15.15
N ASP A 100 -5.84 18.24 -14.29
CA ASP A 100 -4.47 18.57 -14.66
C ASP A 100 -3.55 17.33 -14.68
N CYS A 101 -4.13 16.13 -14.66
CA CYS A 101 -3.40 14.87 -14.78
C CYS A 101 -2.63 14.78 -16.08
N GLY A 102 -1.38 14.30 -15.98
CA GLY A 102 -0.44 14.25 -17.08
C GLY A 102 0.30 15.58 -17.33
N TRP A 103 -0.19 16.72 -16.83
CA TRP A 103 0.56 17.98 -16.86
C TRP A 103 1.58 18.03 -15.71
N TRP A 104 1.14 17.73 -14.49
CA TRP A 104 2.00 17.69 -13.30
C TRP A 104 2.58 16.30 -13.00
N GLY A 105 2.16 15.31 -13.77
CA GLY A 105 2.48 13.91 -13.57
C GLY A 105 1.23 13.04 -13.51
N TRP A 106 1.45 11.74 -13.40
CA TRP A 106 0.44 10.72 -13.17
C TRP A 106 0.67 10.14 -11.79
N ASP A 107 0.00 10.72 -10.80
CA ASP A 107 -0.06 10.23 -9.44
C ASP A 107 -1.51 9.83 -9.12
N GLU A 108 -1.71 8.66 -8.51
CA GLU A 108 -3.06 8.17 -8.25
C GLU A 108 -3.80 9.03 -7.20
N LYS A 109 -3.08 9.69 -6.30
CA LYS A 109 -3.67 10.54 -5.25
C LYS A 109 -4.29 11.82 -5.82
N GLY A 110 -3.66 12.41 -6.81
CA GLY A 110 -4.12 13.59 -7.53
C GLY A 110 -5.14 13.22 -8.59
N CYS A 111 -4.86 12.18 -9.37
CA CYS A 111 -5.64 11.79 -10.55
C CYS A 111 -6.83 10.88 -10.29
N GLY A 112 -6.76 10.09 -9.23
CA GLY A 112 -7.68 9.00 -8.96
C GLY A 112 -7.39 7.76 -9.81
N THR A 113 -7.88 6.62 -9.33
CA THR A 113 -7.62 5.28 -9.90
C THR A 113 -8.02 5.21 -11.36
N LYS A 114 -9.18 5.76 -11.73
CA LYS A 114 -9.67 5.70 -13.12
C LYS A 114 -8.69 6.36 -14.10
N LYS A 115 -8.38 7.64 -13.90
CA LYS A 115 -7.51 8.39 -14.84
C LYS A 115 -6.10 7.86 -14.83
N TYR A 116 -5.58 7.47 -13.66
CA TYR A 116 -4.26 6.86 -13.53
C TYR A 116 -4.16 5.54 -14.32
N CYS A 117 -5.10 4.61 -14.11
CA CYS A 117 -5.08 3.32 -14.80
C CYS A 117 -5.33 3.46 -16.30
N ASP A 118 -6.27 4.29 -16.74
CA ASP A 118 -6.57 4.51 -18.16
C ASP A 118 -5.35 5.05 -18.92
N ALA A 119 -4.51 5.86 -18.26
CA ALA A 119 -3.33 6.45 -18.88
C ALA A 119 -2.20 5.47 -19.17
N ILE A 120 -2.17 4.29 -18.55
CA ILE A 120 -1.02 3.36 -18.64
C ILE A 120 -0.80 2.88 -20.07
N ASP A 121 -1.86 2.38 -20.72
CA ASP A 121 -1.76 1.89 -22.10
C ASP A 121 -1.76 3.05 -23.12
N GLU A 122 -2.37 4.19 -22.78
CA GLU A 122 -2.44 5.39 -23.64
C GLU A 122 -1.11 6.17 -23.70
N GLN A 123 -0.38 6.24 -22.58
CA GLN A 123 0.87 7.00 -22.44
C GLN A 123 2.12 6.14 -22.66
N ALA A 124 1.97 4.92 -23.17
CA ALA A 124 3.04 3.96 -23.43
C ALA A 124 4.31 4.52 -24.11
N PRO A 125 4.29 5.55 -24.99
CA PRO A 125 5.53 6.11 -25.54
C PRO A 125 6.23 7.13 -24.62
N ASN A 126 5.58 7.68 -23.59
CA ASN A 126 6.13 8.71 -22.68
C ASN A 126 6.01 8.26 -21.21
N LEU A 127 6.73 7.18 -20.88
CA LEU A 127 6.80 6.61 -19.51
C LEU A 127 7.25 7.64 -18.44
N SER A 128 7.83 8.77 -18.84
CA SER A 128 8.37 9.82 -17.96
C SER A 128 7.32 10.63 -17.18
N GLY A 129 6.02 10.48 -17.48
CA GLY A 129 4.97 11.25 -16.80
C GLY A 129 4.48 10.64 -15.49
N PHE A 130 4.78 9.37 -15.20
CA PHE A 130 4.34 8.71 -13.97
C PHE A 130 5.25 9.04 -12.80
N ASP A 131 4.72 8.95 -11.58
CA ASP A 131 5.54 8.95 -10.36
C ASP A 131 6.70 7.96 -10.53
N ASN A 132 7.92 8.41 -10.25
CA ASN A 132 9.17 7.66 -10.44
C ASN A 132 9.52 7.28 -11.90
N GLY A 133 8.90 7.94 -12.90
CA GLY A 133 9.27 7.85 -14.31
C GLY A 133 8.83 6.58 -15.04
N LYS A 134 7.92 5.79 -14.46
CA LYS A 134 7.26 4.63 -15.07
C LYS A 134 5.94 4.30 -14.35
N PRO A 135 4.91 3.76 -15.03
CA PRO A 135 3.70 3.30 -14.35
C PRO A 135 3.99 2.10 -13.44
N ARG A 136 3.24 1.98 -12.34
CA ARG A 136 3.35 0.84 -11.40
C ARG A 136 2.92 -0.48 -12.03
N TYR A 137 1.95 -0.43 -12.94
CA TYR A 137 1.35 -1.61 -13.59
C TYR A 137 1.75 -1.66 -15.07
N LYS A 138 1.78 -2.86 -15.66
CA LYS A 138 2.20 -3.05 -17.06
C LYS A 138 1.08 -2.79 -18.06
N SER A 139 -0.16 -2.72 -17.59
CA SER A 139 -1.32 -2.41 -18.41
C SER A 139 -2.44 -1.79 -17.60
N THR A 140 -3.37 -1.12 -18.28
CA THR A 140 -4.59 -0.60 -17.68
C THR A 140 -5.40 -1.72 -17.03
N LYS A 141 -5.46 -2.91 -17.64
CA LYS A 141 -6.15 -4.07 -17.07
C LYS A 141 -5.51 -4.52 -15.76
N GLU A 142 -4.18 -4.67 -15.72
CA GLU A 142 -3.47 -5.07 -14.50
C GLU A 142 -3.69 -4.05 -13.38
N CYS A 143 -3.71 -2.76 -13.73
CA CYS A 143 -4.02 -1.69 -12.78
C CYS A 143 -5.41 -1.86 -12.16
N PHE A 144 -6.47 -1.99 -12.96
CA PHE A 144 -7.82 -2.15 -12.42
C PHE A 144 -8.02 -3.47 -11.67
N ASP A 145 -7.38 -4.55 -12.09
CA ASP A 145 -7.45 -5.85 -11.38
C ASP A 145 -6.76 -5.79 -10.00
N ALA A 146 -5.79 -4.89 -9.82
CA ALA A 146 -5.08 -4.66 -8.56
C ALA A 146 -5.83 -3.71 -7.60
N HIS A 147 -6.92 -3.09 -8.04
CA HIS A 147 -7.73 -2.17 -7.22
C HIS A 147 -9.06 -2.78 -6.79
N GLN A 148 -9.60 -2.23 -5.72
CA GLN A 148 -11.00 -2.43 -5.37
C GLN A 148 -11.90 -1.84 -6.47
N PRO A 149 -13.09 -2.42 -6.71
CA PRO A 149 -14.00 -1.92 -7.73
C PRO A 149 -14.47 -0.49 -7.44
N ASP A 150 -14.67 0.29 -8.50
CA ASP A 150 -15.27 1.63 -8.44
C ASP A 150 -16.58 1.61 -7.61
N PRO A 151 -16.63 2.33 -6.47
CA PRO A 151 -17.80 2.33 -5.60
C PRO A 151 -19.03 2.94 -6.29
N SER A 152 -18.87 3.84 -7.26
CA SER A 152 -19.96 4.46 -8.02
C SER A 152 -20.69 3.48 -8.96
N LEU A 153 -20.05 2.36 -9.34
CA LEU A 153 -20.70 1.29 -10.11
C LEU A 153 -21.64 0.46 -9.23
N ARG A 154 -21.37 0.37 -7.93
CA ARG A 154 -22.23 -0.33 -6.96
C ARG A 154 -23.52 0.43 -6.67
N ASP A 155 -23.51 1.75 -6.76
CA ASP A 155 -24.69 2.59 -6.56
C ASP A 155 -25.55 2.70 -7.83
N ARG A 156 -24.94 2.58 -9.02
CA ARG A 156 -25.65 2.59 -10.31
C ARG A 156 -26.46 1.32 -10.60
N THR A 157 -26.13 0.21 -9.95
CA THR A 157 -26.83 -1.09 -10.09
C THR A 157 -28.00 -1.26 -9.12
N ARG A 158 -28.23 -0.29 -8.23
CA ARG A 158 -29.37 -0.25 -7.28
C ARG A 158 -30.48 0.72 -7.68
N LYS A 159 -30.41 1.35 -8.86
CA LYS A 159 -31.47 2.16 -9.45
C LYS A 159 -32.12 1.40 -10.60
#